data_AF-A0A7S1FZG6-F1
#
_entry.id   AF-A0A7S1FZG6-F1
#
_cell.length_a   1.000
_cell.length_b   1.000
_cell.length_c   1.000
_cell.angle_alpha   90.00
_cell.angle_beta   90.00
_cell.angle_gamma   90.00
#
_symmetry.space_group_name_H-M   'P 1'
#
loop_
_entity.id
_entity.type
_entity.pdbx_description
1 polymer ?
#
loop_
_entity_poly.entity_id
_entity_poly.type
_entity_poly.pdbx_seq_one_letter_code
_entity_poly.pdbx_strand_id
1 'polypeptide(L)'
;MWSAAINAISLATGLVCFSHLHRQMLARTLTKDELNESVNFMVNERVNFMVNEKVGFMHNKIDKQRTQIRRLKQEFQRIKKHRRKLTRRLKESDFSCKDGWCIATEEAKYLFPNGIVVGKKNGKCNYGDSIFSVDVDGKSCPSGDGSVVLSGKKNKAISGRSVVIGGDNNQAQGDNSIIVGGFANVAGPTTNIFGGEKNVALGLHSVIFGGISNNATRHAGSSNIFGGKNNMASGKGSMIFGGFDSNAEGEESMLALGRENNAIGDSSMIIGGEQNEASDYMSAIVMGRHNIANGDFSLILGGSDNIASGSASIIIGGSDNIASGYGSIIVGGSNNNGTSDFSAVFSGFGNVASASYSSVFGGVINKAIAADSNIFGGWYNIATGKRSMIFGSFYSNATGEESMLALGRENNAIGDSSMIVGGEKNNATEFLSAAVMGRNNVADGDSSVVLGGSNNIASGSASIIIGGSNNMANGNLSLISGGEGNKVEGTFSFASGGKENALKGDYSSVTGGEKNKATGIFSSISGGFNNFAKGGHASVLGGQNKKAKKDFSTYPK
;
A
#
# COMPACT_ATOMS: atom_id res chain seq x y z
N MET A 1 -33.63 -60.84 -63.34
CA MET A 1 -32.99 -61.93 -64.10
C MET A 1 -33.82 -63.18 -63.89
N TRP A 2 -34.28 -63.79 -64.99
CA TRP A 2 -35.07 -65.03 -65.09
C TRP A 2 -36.51 -65.03 -64.52
N SER A 3 -37.45 -64.41 -65.26
CA SER A 3 -38.77 -64.99 -65.61
C SER A 3 -39.54 -64.05 -66.55
N ALA A 4 -38.87 -63.57 -67.60
CA ALA A 4 -39.45 -62.69 -68.62
C ALA A 4 -39.18 -63.30 -70.01
N ALA A 5 -39.76 -64.47 -70.25
CA ALA A 5 -39.87 -65.16 -71.54
C ALA A 5 -40.66 -66.45 -71.30
N ILE A 6 -42.00 -66.39 -71.31
CA ILE A 6 -42.99 -67.50 -71.50
C ILE A 6 -44.43 -66.91 -71.43
N ASN A 7 -44.68 -65.74 -72.03
CA ASN A 7 -46.07 -65.23 -72.18
C ASN A 7 -46.26 -64.49 -73.51
N ALA A 8 -45.54 -64.95 -74.54
CA ALA A 8 -45.66 -64.48 -75.93
C ALA A 8 -46.08 -65.62 -76.89
N ILE A 9 -46.67 -66.71 -76.37
CA ILE A 9 -47.17 -67.85 -77.16
C ILE A 9 -48.54 -68.25 -76.59
N SER A 10 -49.56 -67.42 -76.85
CA SER A 10 -51.00 -67.74 -76.64
C SER A 10 -51.91 -66.76 -77.39
N LEU A 11 -51.37 -66.05 -78.39
CA LEU A 11 -52.03 -64.99 -79.15
C LEU A 11 -51.70 -65.16 -80.64
N ALA A 12 -51.94 -66.38 -81.17
CA ALA A 12 -51.73 -66.68 -82.59
C ALA A 12 -52.53 -67.88 -83.15
N THR A 13 -53.44 -68.50 -82.39
CA THR A 13 -54.15 -69.73 -82.84
C THR A 13 -55.67 -69.71 -82.64
N GLY A 14 -56.29 -68.54 -82.45
CA GLY A 14 -57.75 -68.39 -82.36
C GLY A 14 -58.42 -67.70 -83.56
N LEU A 15 -57.64 -67.11 -84.47
CA LEU A 15 -58.15 -66.19 -85.50
C LEU A 15 -58.20 -66.79 -86.92
N VAL A 16 -58.15 -68.13 -87.05
CA VAL A 16 -58.09 -68.82 -88.36
C VAL A 16 -59.27 -69.79 -88.62
N CYS A 17 -60.24 -69.95 -87.70
CA CYS A 17 -61.39 -70.83 -87.92
C CYS A 17 -62.75 -70.15 -88.23
N PHE A 18 -62.81 -68.82 -88.38
CA PHE A 18 -64.07 -68.11 -88.71
C PHE A 18 -64.10 -67.54 -90.14
N SER A 19 -63.32 -68.10 -91.06
CA SER A 19 -63.32 -67.76 -92.50
C SER A 19 -63.92 -68.85 -93.40
N HIS A 20 -64.53 -69.92 -92.83
CA HIS A 20 -65.13 -71.00 -93.62
C HIS A 20 -66.66 -71.13 -93.52
N LEU A 21 -67.32 -70.53 -92.52
CA LEU A 21 -68.80 -70.58 -92.42
C LEU A 21 -69.51 -69.43 -93.17
N HIS A 22 -68.77 -68.37 -93.52
CA HIS A 22 -69.35 -67.19 -94.19
C HIS A 22 -69.45 -67.31 -95.72
N ARG A 23 -68.94 -68.40 -96.31
CA ARG A 23 -69.00 -68.66 -97.76
C ARG A 23 -70.19 -69.53 -98.22
N GLN A 24 -71.08 -69.95 -97.31
CA GLN A 24 -72.34 -70.64 -97.68
C GLN A 24 -73.62 -69.82 -97.46
N MET A 25 -73.54 -68.58 -96.95
CA MET A 25 -74.73 -67.72 -96.76
C MET A 25 -74.85 -66.64 -97.85
N LEU A 26 -74.87 -67.05 -99.12
CA LEU A 26 -75.09 -66.14 -100.27
C LEU A 26 -76.25 -66.57 -101.19
N ALA A 27 -77.18 -67.38 -100.68
CA ALA A 27 -78.43 -67.68 -101.38
C ALA A 27 -79.54 -68.06 -100.40
N ARG A 28 -80.05 -67.10 -99.63
CA ARG A 28 -81.41 -67.11 -99.05
C ARG A 28 -81.70 -65.80 -98.33
N THR A 29 -82.89 -65.26 -98.56
CA THR A 29 -83.50 -64.12 -97.86
C THR A 29 -83.63 -64.47 -96.37
N LEU A 30 -82.79 -63.88 -95.52
CA LEU A 30 -82.83 -64.07 -94.07
C LEU A 30 -84.02 -63.32 -93.46
N THR A 31 -84.69 -63.97 -92.52
CA THR A 31 -85.83 -63.41 -91.78
C THR A 31 -85.37 -62.46 -90.66
N LYS A 32 -86.25 -61.54 -90.23
CA LYS A 32 -85.93 -60.50 -89.23
C LYS A 32 -85.46 -61.08 -87.89
N ASP A 33 -85.89 -62.29 -87.56
CA ASP A 33 -85.53 -62.97 -86.31
C ASP A 33 -84.11 -63.58 -86.36
N GLU A 34 -83.67 -64.12 -87.51
CA GLU A 34 -82.32 -64.67 -87.70
C GLU A 34 -81.24 -63.56 -87.74
N LEU A 35 -81.60 -62.37 -88.21
CA LEU A 35 -80.73 -61.18 -88.13
C LEU A 35 -80.57 -60.70 -86.68
N ASN A 36 -81.65 -60.79 -85.88
CA ASN A 36 -81.67 -60.36 -84.49
C ASN A 36 -80.84 -61.27 -83.57
N GLU A 37 -80.84 -62.59 -83.80
CA GLU A 37 -79.98 -63.52 -83.04
C GLU A 37 -78.49 -63.33 -83.37
N SER A 38 -78.13 -63.12 -84.64
CA SER A 38 -76.74 -62.89 -85.06
C SER A 38 -76.19 -61.54 -84.56
N VAL A 39 -77.03 -60.49 -84.60
CA VAL A 39 -76.68 -59.18 -84.03
C VAL A 39 -76.60 -59.25 -82.50
N ASN A 40 -77.52 -59.93 -81.82
CA ASN A 40 -77.45 -60.09 -80.36
C ASN A 40 -76.24 -60.91 -79.93
N PHE A 41 -75.84 -61.94 -80.67
CA PHE A 41 -74.63 -62.71 -80.39
C PHE A 41 -73.37 -61.86 -80.59
N MET A 42 -73.26 -61.11 -81.70
CA MET A 42 -72.14 -60.20 -81.93
C MET A 42 -72.06 -59.05 -80.92
N VAL A 43 -73.20 -58.50 -80.51
CA VAL A 43 -73.25 -57.45 -79.48
C VAL A 43 -72.86 -58.03 -78.13
N ASN A 44 -73.37 -59.20 -77.73
CA ASN A 44 -73.01 -59.82 -76.45
C ASN A 44 -71.53 -60.23 -76.37
N GLU A 45 -70.96 -60.84 -77.41
CA GLU A 45 -69.54 -61.21 -77.43
C GLU A 45 -68.64 -59.97 -77.37
N ARG A 46 -68.99 -58.90 -78.11
CA ARG A 46 -68.18 -57.67 -78.17
C ARG A 46 -68.33 -56.80 -76.92
N VAL A 47 -69.51 -56.79 -76.30
CA VAL A 47 -69.74 -56.17 -74.98
C VAL A 47 -69.01 -56.97 -73.90
N ASN A 48 -69.08 -58.30 -73.89
CA ASN A 48 -68.36 -59.13 -72.93
C ASN A 48 -66.84 -58.98 -73.07
N PHE A 49 -66.30 -58.90 -74.29
CA PHE A 49 -64.88 -58.64 -74.50
C PHE A 49 -64.44 -57.27 -73.98
N MET A 50 -65.17 -56.19 -74.32
CA MET A 50 -64.87 -54.84 -73.83
C MET A 50 -65.05 -54.70 -72.31
N VAL A 51 -66.04 -55.37 -71.73
CA VAL A 51 -66.29 -55.39 -70.28
C VAL A 51 -65.18 -56.18 -69.60
N ASN A 52 -64.80 -57.36 -70.07
CA ASN A 52 -63.74 -58.16 -69.46
C ASN A 52 -62.36 -57.50 -69.56
N GLU A 53 -62.06 -56.80 -70.67
CA GLU A 53 -60.79 -56.08 -70.82
C GLU A 53 -60.73 -54.85 -69.88
N LYS A 54 -61.81 -54.06 -69.79
CA LYS A 54 -61.89 -52.94 -68.81
C LYS A 54 -61.91 -53.43 -67.37
N VAL A 55 -62.62 -54.51 -67.06
CA VAL A 55 -62.65 -55.11 -65.72
C VAL A 55 -61.29 -55.67 -65.35
N GLY A 56 -60.55 -56.27 -66.29
CA GLY A 56 -59.18 -56.74 -66.10
C GLY A 56 -58.19 -55.60 -65.86
N PHE A 57 -58.29 -54.52 -66.65
CA PHE A 57 -57.46 -53.32 -66.45
C PHE A 57 -57.76 -52.63 -65.11
N MET A 58 -59.04 -52.55 -64.73
CA MET A 58 -59.44 -52.04 -63.42
C MET A 58 -58.96 -52.94 -62.29
N HIS A 59 -59.05 -54.27 -62.41
CA HIS A 59 -58.53 -55.21 -61.41
C HIS A 59 -57.02 -55.04 -61.21
N ASN A 60 -56.25 -54.93 -62.29
CA ASN A 60 -54.80 -54.75 -62.18
C ASN A 60 -54.41 -53.39 -61.56
N LYS A 61 -55.17 -52.33 -61.87
CA LYS A 61 -54.99 -51.01 -61.25
C LYS A 61 -55.38 -51.01 -59.77
N ILE A 62 -56.47 -51.70 -59.42
CA ILE A 62 -56.92 -51.92 -58.04
C ILE A 62 -55.90 -52.77 -57.27
N ASP A 63 -55.33 -53.80 -57.86
CA ASP A 63 -54.34 -54.66 -57.20
C ASP A 63 -53.00 -53.95 -57.01
N LYS A 64 -52.55 -53.12 -57.97
CA LYS A 64 -51.41 -52.22 -57.74
C LYS A 64 -51.68 -51.24 -56.60
N GLN A 65 -52.85 -50.61 -56.56
CA GLN A 65 -53.24 -49.71 -55.47
C GLN A 65 -53.34 -50.45 -54.13
N ARG A 66 -53.91 -51.65 -54.09
CA ARG A 66 -53.98 -52.51 -52.89
C ARG A 66 -52.60 -52.88 -52.39
N THR A 67 -51.66 -53.15 -53.29
CA THR A 67 -50.27 -53.48 -52.95
C THR A 67 -49.53 -52.25 -52.40
N GLN A 68 -49.76 -51.08 -52.98
CA GLN A 68 -49.23 -49.79 -52.49
C GLN A 68 -49.81 -49.44 -51.11
N ILE A 69 -51.11 -49.63 -50.92
CA ILE A 69 -51.80 -49.46 -49.63
C ILE A 69 -51.27 -50.46 -48.60
N ARG A 70 -50.98 -51.70 -48.99
CA ARG A 70 -50.35 -52.69 -48.09
C ARG A 70 -48.94 -52.27 -47.66
N ARG A 71 -48.11 -51.77 -48.58
CA ARG A 71 -46.77 -51.22 -48.24
C ARG A 71 -46.87 -50.01 -47.33
N LEU A 72 -47.73 -49.04 -47.65
CA LEU A 72 -47.97 -47.85 -46.82
C LEU A 72 -48.55 -48.23 -45.45
N LYS A 73 -49.44 -49.23 -45.37
CA LYS A 73 -49.92 -49.77 -44.08
C LYS A 73 -48.79 -50.43 -43.29
N GLN A 74 -47.89 -51.17 -43.94
CA GLN A 74 -46.73 -51.77 -43.26
C GLN A 74 -45.72 -50.72 -42.79
N GLU A 75 -45.42 -49.69 -43.58
CA GLU A 75 -44.58 -48.56 -43.17
C GLU A 75 -45.25 -47.74 -42.06
N PHE A 76 -46.54 -47.44 -42.19
CA PHE A 76 -47.30 -46.78 -41.14
C PHE A 76 -47.33 -47.60 -39.86
N GLN A 77 -47.46 -48.93 -39.93
CA GLN A 77 -47.34 -49.79 -38.76
C GLN A 77 -45.92 -49.87 -38.22
N ARG A 78 -44.88 -49.83 -39.06
CA ARG A 78 -43.48 -49.72 -38.62
C ARG A 78 -43.22 -48.39 -37.91
N ILE A 79 -43.66 -47.27 -38.48
CA ILE A 79 -43.57 -45.93 -37.88
C ILE A 79 -44.42 -45.86 -36.62
N LYS A 80 -45.63 -46.42 -36.61
CA LYS A 80 -46.51 -46.48 -35.43
C LYS A 80 -45.93 -47.39 -34.35
N LYS A 81 -45.23 -48.48 -34.71
CA LYS A 81 -44.52 -49.36 -33.78
C LYS A 81 -43.24 -48.71 -33.28
N HIS A 82 -42.50 -47.98 -34.12
CA HIS A 82 -41.29 -47.24 -33.73
C HIS A 82 -41.65 -46.04 -32.85
N ARG A 83 -42.69 -45.27 -33.21
CA ARG A 83 -43.31 -44.24 -32.39
C ARG A 83 -43.88 -44.84 -31.12
N ARG A 84 -44.63 -45.94 -31.14
CA ARG A 84 -45.04 -46.64 -29.90
C ARG A 84 -43.85 -47.13 -29.09
N LYS A 85 -42.73 -47.55 -29.69
CA LYS A 85 -41.52 -47.97 -28.95
C LYS A 85 -40.81 -46.76 -28.31
N LEU A 86 -40.77 -45.62 -29.01
CA LEU A 86 -40.26 -44.34 -28.52
C LEU A 86 -41.17 -43.76 -27.42
N THR A 87 -42.48 -43.71 -27.68
CA THR A 87 -43.53 -43.23 -26.75
C THR A 87 -43.75 -44.21 -25.61
N ARG A 88 -43.49 -45.52 -25.75
CA ARG A 88 -43.51 -46.47 -24.63
C ARG A 88 -42.27 -46.31 -23.77
N ARG A 89 -41.08 -46.09 -24.36
CA ARG A 89 -39.89 -45.66 -23.61
C ARG A 89 -40.05 -44.31 -22.90
N LEU A 90 -40.91 -43.42 -23.41
CA LEU A 90 -41.26 -42.14 -22.79
C LEU A 90 -42.47 -42.20 -21.85
N LYS A 91 -43.36 -43.20 -21.97
CA LYS A 91 -44.47 -43.45 -21.03
C LYS A 91 -44.05 -44.36 -19.87
N GLU A 92 -42.97 -45.11 -20.05
CA GLU A 92 -42.18 -45.80 -19.01
C GLU A 92 -41.00 -44.90 -18.57
N SER A 93 -41.13 -43.58 -18.69
CA SER A 93 -40.19 -42.62 -18.13
C SER A 93 -40.82 -42.07 -16.87
N ASP A 94 -40.17 -42.19 -15.72
CA ASP A 94 -40.65 -41.57 -14.47
C ASP A 94 -40.41 -40.04 -14.46
N PHE A 95 -40.34 -39.44 -15.65
CA PHE A 95 -40.35 -38.01 -15.91
C PHE A 95 -41.56 -37.64 -16.77
N SER A 96 -42.36 -36.70 -16.28
CA SER A 96 -43.39 -36.01 -17.04
C SER A 96 -42.77 -34.82 -17.76
N CYS A 97 -42.71 -34.87 -19.10
CA CYS A 97 -42.15 -33.79 -19.90
C CYS A 97 -43.25 -32.93 -20.53
N LYS A 98 -43.29 -31.63 -20.21
CA LYS A 98 -44.22 -30.64 -20.78
C LYS A 98 -43.48 -29.32 -21.03
N ASP A 99 -43.73 -28.68 -22.18
CA ASP A 99 -43.16 -27.38 -22.57
C ASP A 99 -41.62 -27.31 -22.49
N GLY A 100 -40.93 -28.41 -22.82
CA GLY A 100 -39.46 -28.50 -22.80
C GLY A 100 -38.85 -28.79 -21.42
N TRP A 101 -39.67 -28.84 -20.37
CA TRP A 101 -39.27 -29.24 -19.02
C TRP A 101 -39.65 -30.69 -18.76
N CYS A 102 -38.74 -31.46 -18.14
CA CYS A 102 -39.00 -32.81 -17.68
C CYS A 102 -38.93 -32.84 -16.16
N ILE A 103 -40.04 -33.13 -15.50
CA ILE A 103 -40.16 -33.16 -14.04
C ILE A 103 -40.36 -34.62 -13.62
N ALA A 104 -39.57 -35.09 -12.66
CA ALA A 104 -39.72 -36.43 -12.10
C ALA A 104 -41.11 -36.59 -11.46
N THR A 105 -41.75 -37.75 -11.64
CA THR A 105 -43.01 -38.08 -10.97
C THR A 105 -42.79 -38.24 -9.47
N GLU A 106 -43.81 -38.00 -8.64
CA GLU A 106 -43.69 -38.00 -7.16
C GLU A 106 -43.13 -39.32 -6.57
N GLU A 107 -43.22 -40.44 -7.29
CA GLU A 107 -42.72 -41.76 -6.87
C GLU A 107 -41.29 -42.08 -7.33
N ALA A 108 -40.67 -41.22 -8.14
CA ALA A 108 -39.39 -41.51 -8.78
C ALA A 108 -38.21 -41.26 -7.84
N LYS A 109 -37.53 -42.34 -7.42
CA LYS A 109 -36.27 -42.27 -6.66
C LYS A 109 -35.10 -42.59 -7.58
N TYR A 110 -34.34 -41.57 -7.99
CA TYR A 110 -33.16 -41.73 -8.85
C TYR A 110 -31.87 -41.67 -8.03
N LEU A 111 -31.01 -42.67 -8.20
CA LEU A 111 -29.64 -42.66 -7.69
C LEU A 111 -28.67 -42.57 -8.88
N PHE A 112 -27.83 -41.54 -8.90
CA PHE A 112 -26.79 -41.34 -9.92
C PHE A 112 -25.41 -41.49 -9.27
N PRO A 113 -24.92 -42.72 -9.06
CA PRO A 113 -23.69 -42.96 -8.29
C PRO A 113 -22.45 -42.27 -8.89
N ASN A 114 -22.40 -42.18 -10.22
CA ASN A 114 -21.30 -41.52 -10.93
C ASN A 114 -21.54 -40.02 -11.12
N GLY A 115 -22.78 -39.55 -11.00
CA GLY A 115 -23.15 -38.14 -11.21
C GLY A 115 -24.03 -37.84 -12.43
N ILE A 116 -24.35 -36.56 -12.61
CA ILE A 116 -25.24 -36.03 -13.65
C ILE A 116 -24.49 -35.00 -14.51
N VAL A 117 -24.56 -35.13 -15.84
CA VAL A 117 -24.09 -34.13 -16.80
C VAL A 117 -25.26 -33.64 -17.64
N VAL A 118 -25.60 -32.36 -17.52
CA VAL A 118 -26.64 -31.68 -18.31
C VAL A 118 -25.96 -30.92 -19.44
N GLY A 119 -26.23 -31.31 -20.70
CA GLY A 119 -25.63 -30.71 -21.88
C GLY A 119 -24.68 -31.68 -22.61
N LYS A 120 -23.49 -31.21 -23.00
CA LYS A 120 -22.49 -31.99 -23.74
C LYS A 120 -21.42 -32.52 -22.80
N LYS A 121 -21.08 -33.80 -22.94
CA LYS A 121 -19.96 -34.42 -22.23
C LYS A 121 -18.63 -34.04 -22.89
N ASN A 122 -17.63 -33.68 -22.09
CA ASN A 122 -16.26 -33.45 -22.54
C ASN A 122 -15.52 -34.80 -22.67
N GLY A 123 -15.27 -35.24 -23.91
CA GLY A 123 -14.60 -36.53 -24.17
C GLY A 123 -13.15 -36.62 -23.68
N LYS A 124 -12.50 -35.49 -23.34
CA LYS A 124 -11.14 -35.46 -22.79
C LYS A 124 -11.11 -35.38 -21.27
N CYS A 125 -12.27 -35.29 -20.63
CA CYS A 125 -12.37 -35.17 -19.19
C CYS A 125 -12.49 -36.56 -18.54
N ASN A 126 -11.66 -36.81 -17.53
CA ASN A 126 -11.82 -37.94 -16.62
C ASN A 126 -12.78 -37.49 -15.53
N TYR A 127 -14.07 -37.83 -15.66
CA TYR A 127 -15.08 -37.47 -14.66
C TYR A 127 -14.88 -38.29 -13.39
N GLY A 128 -14.95 -37.65 -12.22
CA GLY A 128 -14.95 -38.33 -10.92
C GLY A 128 -16.31 -38.95 -10.60
N ASP A 129 -16.42 -39.55 -9.42
CA ASP A 129 -17.69 -40.13 -8.93
C ASP A 129 -18.60 -39.07 -8.30
N SER A 130 -19.92 -39.29 -8.31
CA SER A 130 -20.93 -38.40 -7.71
C SER A 130 -20.87 -36.93 -8.17
N ILE A 131 -20.50 -36.66 -9.42
CA ILE A 131 -20.38 -35.28 -9.93
C ILE A 131 -21.72 -34.63 -10.30
N PHE A 132 -21.76 -33.31 -10.37
CA PHE A 132 -22.85 -32.57 -11.02
C PHE A 132 -22.30 -31.53 -11.99
N SER A 133 -22.66 -31.64 -13.27
CA SER A 133 -22.19 -30.75 -14.33
C SER A 133 -23.33 -30.21 -15.17
N VAL A 134 -23.32 -28.91 -15.44
CA VAL A 134 -24.17 -28.27 -16.46
C VAL A 134 -23.24 -27.57 -17.44
N ASP A 135 -23.09 -28.16 -18.63
CA ASP A 135 -22.10 -27.77 -19.63
C ASP A 135 -22.71 -27.81 -21.04
N VAL A 136 -23.05 -26.64 -21.58
CA VAL A 136 -23.67 -26.53 -22.91
C VAL A 136 -22.66 -26.75 -24.05
N ASP A 137 -21.38 -26.41 -23.85
CA ASP A 137 -20.37 -26.43 -24.90
C ASP A 137 -19.41 -27.63 -24.84
N GLY A 138 -19.47 -28.41 -23.76
CA GLY A 138 -18.76 -29.67 -23.57
C GLY A 138 -17.26 -29.49 -23.33
N LYS A 139 -16.86 -28.37 -22.70
CA LYS A 139 -15.46 -28.03 -22.43
C LYS A 139 -15.08 -28.05 -20.96
N SER A 140 -16.05 -28.06 -20.07
CA SER A 140 -15.82 -28.11 -18.63
C SER A 140 -15.47 -29.54 -18.18
N CYS A 141 -14.87 -29.65 -17.00
CA CYS A 141 -14.35 -30.91 -16.50
C CYS A 141 -14.40 -31.02 -14.96
N PRO A 142 -15.46 -31.64 -14.40
CA PRO A 142 -15.52 -32.05 -13.01
C PRO A 142 -14.83 -33.42 -12.84
N SER A 143 -13.53 -33.40 -12.55
CA SER A 143 -12.70 -34.60 -12.39
C SER A 143 -12.63 -35.12 -10.96
N GLY A 144 -12.85 -34.28 -9.96
CA GLY A 144 -12.80 -34.71 -8.57
C GLY A 144 -14.08 -35.42 -8.12
N ASP A 145 -13.96 -36.34 -7.17
CA ASP A 145 -15.12 -37.01 -6.59
C ASP A 145 -16.01 -36.00 -5.83
N GLY A 146 -17.31 -36.04 -6.09
CA GLY A 146 -18.29 -35.09 -5.55
C GLY A 146 -18.13 -33.66 -6.09
N SER A 147 -17.38 -33.46 -7.19
CA SER A 147 -17.16 -32.12 -7.76
C SER A 147 -18.38 -31.59 -8.53
N VAL A 148 -18.52 -30.26 -8.53
CA VAL A 148 -19.67 -29.57 -9.14
C VAL A 148 -19.20 -28.48 -10.11
N VAL A 149 -19.74 -28.47 -11.33
CA VAL A 149 -19.54 -27.40 -12.32
C VAL A 149 -20.87 -26.97 -12.93
N LEU A 150 -21.41 -25.80 -12.59
CA LEU A 150 -22.80 -25.43 -12.94
C LEU A 150 -22.99 -24.54 -14.17
N SER A 151 -22.00 -23.76 -14.57
CA SER A 151 -22.16 -22.84 -15.71
C SER A 151 -20.81 -22.40 -16.23
N GLY A 152 -20.81 -21.77 -17.40
CA GLY A 152 -19.63 -21.18 -18.00
C GLY A 152 -18.90 -22.08 -18.98
N LYS A 153 -17.64 -21.76 -19.28
CA LYS A 153 -16.83 -22.44 -20.30
C LYS A 153 -15.49 -22.86 -19.73
N LYS A 154 -15.00 -24.03 -20.14
CA LYS A 154 -13.64 -24.52 -19.83
C LYS A 154 -13.31 -24.54 -18.32
N ASN A 155 -14.31 -24.67 -17.47
CA ASN A 155 -14.11 -24.71 -16.02
C ASN A 155 -13.65 -26.12 -15.59
N LYS A 156 -12.73 -26.19 -14.65
CA LYS A 156 -12.20 -27.45 -14.12
C LYS A 156 -12.39 -27.51 -12.61
N ALA A 157 -13.02 -28.56 -12.14
CA ALA A 157 -13.13 -28.90 -10.73
C ALA A 157 -12.39 -30.24 -10.55
N ILE A 158 -11.09 -30.15 -10.22
CA ILE A 158 -10.12 -31.24 -10.41
C ILE A 158 -10.08 -32.18 -9.20
N SER A 159 -10.26 -31.62 -8.00
CA SER A 159 -10.05 -32.33 -6.73
C SER A 159 -11.37 -32.56 -5.97
N GLY A 160 -11.34 -33.35 -4.90
CA GLY A 160 -12.53 -33.85 -4.23
C GLY A 160 -13.40 -32.73 -3.65
N ARG A 161 -14.71 -32.79 -3.87
CA ARG A 161 -15.71 -31.80 -3.40
C ARG A 161 -15.40 -30.36 -3.86
N SER A 162 -14.65 -30.19 -4.95
CA SER A 162 -14.37 -28.88 -5.54
C SER A 162 -15.58 -28.38 -6.33
N VAL A 163 -15.84 -27.06 -6.28
CA VAL A 163 -17.02 -26.43 -6.86
C VAL A 163 -16.63 -25.25 -7.74
N VAL A 164 -17.13 -25.23 -8.98
CA VAL A 164 -17.11 -24.05 -9.85
C VAL A 164 -18.53 -23.71 -10.29
N ILE A 165 -19.08 -22.59 -9.80
CA ILE A 165 -20.47 -22.23 -10.09
C ILE A 165 -20.60 -21.60 -11.49
N GLY A 166 -19.66 -20.75 -11.91
CA GLY A 166 -19.74 -20.06 -13.19
C GLY A 166 -18.40 -19.56 -13.73
N GLY A 167 -18.47 -18.67 -14.73
CA GLY A 167 -17.29 -18.01 -15.30
C GLY A 167 -16.60 -18.78 -16.43
N ASP A 168 -15.43 -18.33 -16.87
CA ASP A 168 -14.67 -18.98 -17.94
C ASP A 168 -13.25 -19.31 -17.48
N ASN A 169 -12.79 -20.51 -17.81
CA ASN A 169 -11.42 -20.96 -17.58
C ASN A 169 -10.98 -21.01 -16.10
N ASN A 170 -11.92 -21.20 -15.17
CA ASN A 170 -11.63 -21.31 -13.75
C ASN A 170 -11.16 -22.73 -13.38
N GLN A 171 -10.24 -22.84 -12.42
CA GLN A 171 -9.63 -24.09 -11.99
C GLN A 171 -9.69 -24.22 -10.46
N ALA A 172 -10.68 -24.97 -9.98
CA ALA A 172 -10.77 -25.42 -8.60
C ALA A 172 -9.94 -26.71 -8.47
N GLN A 173 -8.68 -26.56 -8.06
CA GLN A 173 -7.66 -27.62 -8.11
C GLN A 173 -7.35 -28.27 -6.76
N GLY A 174 -7.95 -27.80 -5.66
CA GLY A 174 -7.76 -28.39 -4.34
C GLY A 174 -9.04 -28.97 -3.74
N ASP A 175 -8.91 -29.83 -2.74
CA ASP A 175 -10.07 -30.41 -2.07
C ASP A 175 -10.89 -29.32 -1.36
N ASN A 176 -12.21 -29.41 -1.45
CA ASN A 176 -13.15 -28.44 -0.87
C ASN A 176 -12.92 -26.98 -1.33
N SER A 177 -12.33 -26.76 -2.51
CA SER A 177 -12.13 -25.41 -3.04
C SER A 177 -13.39 -24.92 -3.79
N ILE A 178 -13.75 -23.65 -3.63
CA ILE A 178 -14.93 -23.06 -4.26
C ILE A 178 -14.53 -21.88 -5.14
N ILE A 179 -15.00 -21.86 -6.38
CA ILE A 179 -14.97 -20.69 -7.26
C ILE A 179 -16.41 -20.34 -7.66
N VAL A 180 -16.89 -19.16 -7.28
CA VAL A 180 -18.27 -18.74 -7.60
C VAL A 180 -18.37 -18.27 -9.07
N GLY A 181 -17.36 -17.59 -9.60
CA GLY A 181 -17.37 -17.12 -10.98
C GLY A 181 -16.08 -16.43 -11.42
N GLY A 182 -16.17 -15.63 -12.49
CA GLY A 182 -15.05 -14.84 -13.00
C GLY A 182 -14.27 -15.50 -14.14
N PHE A 183 -13.07 -15.01 -14.43
CA PHE A 183 -12.23 -15.49 -15.53
C PHE A 183 -10.86 -15.94 -15.03
N ALA A 184 -10.44 -17.15 -15.42
CA ALA A 184 -9.09 -17.65 -15.19
C ALA A 184 -8.63 -17.68 -13.72
N ASN A 185 -9.54 -17.91 -12.77
CA ASN A 185 -9.22 -18.02 -11.34
C ASN A 185 -8.71 -19.43 -10.98
N VAL A 186 -7.82 -19.53 -10.00
CA VAL A 186 -7.23 -20.79 -9.52
C VAL A 186 -7.38 -20.91 -8.01
N ALA A 187 -8.09 -21.94 -7.53
CA ALA A 187 -8.35 -22.18 -6.12
C ALA A 187 -7.71 -23.51 -5.66
N GLY A 188 -6.87 -23.45 -4.63
CA GLY A 188 -6.22 -24.57 -3.96
C GLY A 188 -7.04 -25.16 -2.81
N PRO A 189 -6.48 -26.07 -2.01
CA PRO A 189 -7.25 -26.83 -1.01
C PRO A 189 -7.90 -25.92 0.04
N THR A 190 -9.19 -26.10 0.30
CA THR A 190 -10.00 -25.35 1.29
C THR A 190 -10.01 -23.83 1.08
N THR A 191 -9.87 -23.37 -0.16
CA THR A 191 -9.86 -21.94 -0.51
C THR A 191 -11.15 -21.51 -1.21
N ASN A 192 -11.49 -20.22 -1.10
CA ASN A 192 -12.69 -19.65 -1.73
C ASN A 192 -12.34 -18.45 -2.60
N ILE A 193 -12.81 -18.46 -3.85
CA ILE A 193 -12.76 -17.30 -4.75
C ILE A 193 -14.18 -16.92 -5.17
N PHE A 194 -14.64 -15.73 -4.81
CA PHE A 194 -16.00 -15.28 -5.13
C PHE A 194 -16.13 -14.69 -6.55
N GLY A 195 -15.04 -14.29 -7.19
CA GLY A 195 -15.07 -13.79 -8.56
C GLY A 195 -13.78 -13.10 -9.01
N GLY A 196 -13.90 -12.25 -10.02
CA GLY A 196 -12.78 -11.47 -10.56
C GLY A 196 -12.03 -12.18 -11.69
N GLU A 197 -10.84 -11.67 -12.02
CA GLU A 197 -10.00 -12.16 -13.12
C GLU A 197 -8.62 -12.57 -12.61
N LYS A 198 -8.13 -13.75 -13.02
CA LYS A 198 -6.75 -14.23 -12.77
C LYS A 198 -6.34 -14.26 -11.29
N ASN A 199 -7.30 -14.45 -10.39
CA ASN A 199 -7.01 -14.56 -8.97
C ASN A 199 -6.50 -15.97 -8.62
N VAL A 200 -5.52 -16.05 -7.73
CA VAL A 200 -4.86 -17.28 -7.31
C VAL A 200 -4.93 -17.40 -5.79
N ALA A 201 -5.71 -18.35 -5.29
CA ALA A 201 -5.84 -18.64 -3.86
C ALA A 201 -5.25 -20.03 -3.60
N LEU A 202 -4.06 -20.11 -3.04
CA LEU A 202 -3.34 -21.37 -2.77
C LEU A 202 -2.99 -21.55 -1.29
N GLY A 203 -3.14 -20.52 -0.46
CA GLY A 203 -2.97 -20.64 0.98
C GLY A 203 -4.15 -21.35 1.64
N LEU A 204 -3.89 -22.24 2.59
CA LEU A 204 -4.94 -23.00 3.29
C LEU A 204 -5.94 -22.02 3.95
N HIS A 205 -7.24 -22.22 3.76
CA HIS A 205 -8.32 -21.33 4.23
C HIS A 205 -8.27 -19.88 3.70
N SER A 206 -7.51 -19.62 2.63
CA SER A 206 -7.49 -18.29 2.01
C SER A 206 -8.79 -17.96 1.29
N VAL A 207 -9.14 -16.67 1.29
CA VAL A 207 -10.32 -16.14 0.60
C VAL A 207 -9.93 -14.97 -0.28
N ILE A 208 -10.36 -15.01 -1.55
CA ILE A 208 -10.32 -13.87 -2.45
C ILE A 208 -11.75 -13.50 -2.85
N PHE A 209 -12.20 -12.30 -2.49
CA PHE A 209 -13.56 -11.86 -2.80
C PHE A 209 -13.71 -11.37 -4.25
N GLY A 210 -12.64 -10.88 -4.88
CA GLY A 210 -12.67 -10.43 -6.28
C GLY A 210 -11.40 -9.72 -6.72
N GLY A 211 -11.54 -8.83 -7.70
CA GLY A 211 -10.41 -8.07 -8.25
C GLY A 211 -9.68 -8.77 -9.40
N ILE A 212 -8.49 -8.28 -9.73
CA ILE A 212 -7.70 -8.73 -10.88
C ILE A 212 -6.30 -9.14 -10.45
N SER A 213 -5.86 -10.35 -10.80
CA SER A 213 -4.50 -10.84 -10.54
C SER A 213 -4.08 -10.86 -9.07
N ASN A 214 -5.01 -11.04 -8.14
CA ASN A 214 -4.69 -11.11 -6.71
C ASN A 214 -4.18 -12.50 -6.34
N ASN A 215 -3.21 -12.56 -5.42
CA ASN A 215 -2.48 -13.78 -5.09
C ASN A 215 -2.41 -14.03 -3.58
N ALA A 216 -2.99 -15.12 -3.10
CA ALA A 216 -3.01 -15.52 -1.68
C ALA A 216 -2.28 -16.87 -1.51
N THR A 217 -1.01 -16.89 -1.12
CA THR A 217 -0.09 -18.02 -1.45
C THR A 217 0.59 -18.82 -0.35
N ARG A 218 0.47 -18.51 0.95
CA ARG A 218 1.23 -19.27 1.98
C ARG A 218 0.49 -20.48 2.55
N HIS A 219 1.21 -21.60 2.67
CA HIS A 219 0.67 -22.94 2.96
C HIS A 219 0.20 -23.20 4.41
N ALA A 220 0.02 -22.19 5.27
CA ALA A 220 -0.32 -22.42 6.69
C ALA A 220 -1.37 -21.49 7.32
N GLY A 221 -2.05 -20.61 6.58
CA GLY A 221 -3.15 -19.85 7.20
C GLY A 221 -3.88 -18.83 6.32
N SER A 222 -5.03 -18.38 6.84
CA SER A 222 -6.10 -17.60 6.22
C SER A 222 -5.69 -16.23 5.67
N SER A 223 -4.86 -16.18 4.63
CA SER A 223 -4.53 -14.97 3.90
C SER A 223 -5.73 -14.51 3.07
N ASN A 224 -6.21 -13.28 3.29
CA ASN A 224 -7.47 -12.80 2.70
C ASN A 224 -7.27 -11.54 1.85
N ILE A 225 -7.88 -11.53 0.67
CA ILE A 225 -7.89 -10.37 -0.22
C ILE A 225 -9.34 -10.02 -0.59
N PHE A 226 -9.80 -8.83 -0.22
CA PHE A 226 -11.17 -8.39 -0.48
C PHE A 226 -11.37 -7.80 -1.88
N GLY A 227 -10.30 -7.38 -2.55
CA GLY A 227 -10.36 -6.90 -3.93
C GLY A 227 -9.08 -6.21 -4.39
N GLY A 228 -9.23 -5.25 -5.32
CA GLY A 228 -8.11 -4.52 -5.90
C GLY A 228 -7.44 -5.27 -7.05
N LYS A 229 -6.23 -4.86 -7.40
CA LYS A 229 -5.47 -5.42 -8.52
C LYS A 229 -4.03 -5.73 -8.12
N ASN A 230 -3.60 -6.94 -8.46
CA ASN A 230 -2.21 -7.40 -8.34
C ASN A 230 -1.68 -7.31 -6.90
N ASN A 231 -2.54 -7.61 -5.94
CA ASN A 231 -2.18 -7.65 -4.53
C ASN A 231 -1.69 -9.05 -4.15
N MET A 232 -0.73 -9.13 -3.23
CA MET A 232 -0.15 -10.37 -2.74
C MET A 232 -0.30 -10.48 -1.23
N ALA A 233 -1.04 -11.50 -0.77
CA ALA A 233 -1.17 -11.83 0.65
C ALA A 233 -0.44 -13.14 0.91
N SER A 234 0.72 -13.08 1.56
CA SER A 234 1.55 -14.24 1.87
C SER A 234 1.75 -14.44 3.37
N GLY A 235 1.39 -13.49 4.23
CA GLY A 235 1.40 -13.69 5.68
C GLY A 235 0.32 -14.64 6.18
N LYS A 236 0.58 -15.38 7.27
CA LYS A 236 -0.47 -16.16 7.95
C LYS A 236 -1.48 -15.18 8.54
N GLY A 237 -2.75 -15.27 8.15
CA GLY A 237 -3.78 -14.34 8.63
C GLY A 237 -3.66 -12.92 8.06
N SER A 238 -2.78 -12.69 7.08
CA SER A 238 -2.63 -11.37 6.46
C SER A 238 -3.91 -10.94 5.74
N MET A 239 -4.24 -9.64 5.78
CA MET A 239 -5.44 -9.11 5.17
C MET A 239 -5.12 -7.93 4.24
N ILE A 240 -5.66 -7.98 3.02
CA ILE A 240 -5.64 -6.87 2.08
C ILE A 240 -7.07 -6.50 1.72
N PHE A 241 -7.54 -5.31 2.13
CA PHE A 241 -8.91 -4.88 1.83
C PHE A 241 -9.08 -4.38 0.39
N GLY A 242 -8.02 -3.88 -0.25
CA GLY A 242 -8.03 -3.45 -1.64
C GLY A 242 -6.70 -2.85 -2.07
N GLY A 243 -6.73 -1.97 -3.08
CA GLY A 243 -5.54 -1.28 -3.58
C GLY A 243 -4.93 -1.90 -4.84
N PHE A 244 -3.74 -1.44 -5.18
CA PHE A 244 -2.99 -1.81 -6.38
C PHE A 244 -1.55 -2.17 -6.03
N ASP A 245 -1.03 -3.27 -6.56
CA ASP A 245 0.37 -3.69 -6.42
C ASP A 245 0.86 -3.74 -4.95
N SER A 246 0.01 -4.15 -4.01
CA SER A 246 0.37 -4.12 -2.57
C SER A 246 0.60 -5.52 -2.00
N ASN A 247 1.48 -5.62 -1.02
CA ASN A 247 2.01 -6.88 -0.51
C ASN A 247 1.93 -6.96 1.02
N ALA A 248 1.29 -8.01 1.54
CA ALA A 248 1.18 -8.31 2.97
C ALA A 248 1.88 -9.65 3.27
N GLU A 249 3.11 -9.58 3.78
CA GLU A 249 3.99 -10.74 4.00
C GLU A 249 4.07 -11.18 5.47
N GLY A 250 3.96 -10.23 6.41
CA GLY A 250 4.05 -10.51 7.84
C GLY A 250 2.85 -11.31 8.37
N GLU A 251 3.05 -12.11 9.41
CA GLU A 251 1.93 -12.77 10.10
C GLU A 251 0.96 -11.71 10.66
N GLU A 252 -0.34 -11.87 10.42
CA GLU A 252 -1.40 -10.93 10.81
C GLU A 252 -1.20 -9.49 10.28
N SER A 253 -0.38 -9.31 9.24
CA SER A 253 -0.19 -8.01 8.58
C SER A 253 -1.46 -7.51 7.91
N MET A 254 -1.69 -6.20 7.95
CA MET A 254 -2.89 -5.58 7.41
C MET A 254 -2.56 -4.45 6.44
N LEU A 255 -3.15 -4.53 5.25
CA LEU A 255 -3.22 -3.45 4.27
C LEU A 255 -4.68 -3.07 4.02
N ALA A 256 -5.06 -1.83 4.28
CA ALA A 256 -6.43 -1.41 3.97
C ALA A 256 -6.57 -0.97 2.50
N LEU A 257 -5.92 0.12 2.08
CA LEU A 257 -6.01 0.64 0.71
C LEU A 257 -4.63 1.13 0.23
N GLY A 258 -4.58 1.66 -1.00
CA GLY A 258 -3.41 2.36 -1.53
C GLY A 258 -2.73 1.65 -2.71
N ARG A 259 -1.48 2.04 -2.95
CA ARG A 259 -0.70 1.67 -4.13
C ARG A 259 0.72 1.29 -3.72
N GLU A 260 1.23 0.16 -4.16
CA GLU A 260 2.64 -0.23 -3.93
C GLU A 260 3.03 -0.26 -2.43
N ASN A 261 2.12 -0.64 -1.54
CA ASN A 261 2.42 -0.70 -0.10
C ASN A 261 2.89 -2.10 0.32
N ASN A 262 3.88 -2.17 1.21
CA ASN A 262 4.50 -3.41 1.70
C ASN A 262 4.38 -3.51 3.22
N ALA A 263 3.52 -4.41 3.72
CA ALA A 263 3.44 -4.76 5.15
C ALA A 263 4.17 -6.09 5.37
N ILE A 264 5.45 -6.00 5.74
CA ILE A 264 6.39 -7.13 5.83
C ILE A 264 6.51 -7.63 7.27
N GLY A 265 6.48 -6.73 8.25
CA GLY A 265 6.64 -7.09 9.67
C GLY A 265 5.44 -7.85 10.22
N ASP A 266 5.67 -8.70 11.21
CA ASP A 266 4.59 -9.39 11.93
C ASP A 266 3.70 -8.37 12.66
N SER A 267 2.38 -8.53 12.53
CA SER A 267 1.35 -7.59 12.97
C SER A 267 1.54 -6.15 12.45
N SER A 268 2.27 -5.96 11.36
CA SER A 268 2.45 -4.65 10.73
C SER A 268 1.17 -4.17 10.07
N MET A 269 0.99 -2.84 10.00
CA MET A 269 -0.23 -2.24 9.48
C MET A 269 0.07 -1.05 8.56
N ILE A 270 -0.50 -1.07 7.36
CA ILE A 270 -0.56 0.11 6.49
C ILE A 270 -2.01 0.39 6.13
N ILE A 271 -2.53 1.55 6.55
CA ILE A 271 -3.92 1.90 6.26
C ILE A 271 -4.08 2.44 4.82
N GLY A 272 -3.12 3.22 4.33
CA GLY A 272 -3.23 3.79 2.98
C GLY A 272 -1.96 4.43 2.46
N GLY A 273 -2.12 5.19 1.37
CA GLY A 273 -1.03 5.91 0.73
C GLY A 273 -0.35 5.12 -0.38
N GLU A 274 0.86 5.56 -0.72
CA GLU A 274 1.63 5.07 -1.85
C GLU A 274 3.06 4.74 -1.46
N GLN A 275 3.59 3.58 -1.87
CA GLN A 275 4.99 3.20 -1.65
C GLN A 275 5.41 3.18 -0.18
N ASN A 276 4.48 2.88 0.74
CA ASN A 276 4.81 2.79 2.16
C ASN A 276 5.29 1.38 2.51
N GLU A 277 6.25 1.27 3.43
CA GLU A 277 6.85 0.02 3.87
C GLU A 277 6.87 -0.07 5.40
N ALA A 278 6.21 -1.10 5.96
CA ALA A 278 6.19 -1.40 7.39
C ALA A 278 6.83 -2.78 7.61
N SER A 279 8.08 -2.81 8.10
CA SER A 279 8.95 -3.99 8.00
C SER A 279 9.24 -4.72 9.31
N ASP A 280 9.05 -4.06 10.45
CA ASP A 280 9.35 -4.62 11.78
C ASP A 280 8.09 -4.94 12.59
N TYR A 281 8.25 -5.60 13.74
CA TYR A 281 7.14 -6.10 14.56
C TYR A 281 6.24 -4.95 15.03
N MET A 282 4.94 -5.06 14.77
CA MET A 282 3.94 -4.03 15.10
C MET A 282 4.27 -2.61 14.59
N SER A 283 5.06 -2.52 13.50
CA SER A 283 5.28 -1.26 12.80
C SER A 283 4.01 -0.81 12.07
N ALA A 284 3.74 0.50 12.06
CA ALA A 284 2.50 1.03 11.50
C ALA A 284 2.70 2.30 10.69
N ILE A 285 2.04 2.36 9.53
CA ILE A 285 1.93 3.56 8.69
C ILE A 285 0.46 3.85 8.42
N VAL A 286 -0.01 5.05 8.76
CA VAL A 286 -1.41 5.39 8.53
C VAL A 286 -1.63 5.84 7.09
N MET A 287 -0.80 6.74 6.56
CA MET A 287 -0.96 7.28 5.20
C MET A 287 0.34 7.94 4.73
N GLY A 288 0.32 8.52 3.53
CA GLY A 288 1.45 9.28 2.98
C GLY A 288 2.10 8.59 1.80
N ARG A 289 3.28 9.06 1.42
CA ARG A 289 4.03 8.56 0.25
C ARG A 289 5.46 8.20 0.63
N HIS A 290 5.92 7.00 0.31
CA HIS A 290 7.32 6.61 0.51
C HIS A 290 7.75 6.69 1.99
N ASN A 291 6.92 6.27 2.93
CA ASN A 291 7.31 6.21 4.34
C ASN A 291 7.81 4.79 4.70
N ILE A 292 8.83 4.71 5.55
CA ILE A 292 9.45 3.46 5.99
C ILE A 292 9.38 3.37 7.52
N ALA A 293 8.60 2.43 8.04
CA ALA A 293 8.53 2.10 9.46
C ALA A 293 9.22 0.74 9.69
N ASN A 294 10.48 0.79 10.11
CA ASN A 294 11.37 -0.37 10.25
C ASN A 294 12.09 -0.37 11.62
N GLY A 295 11.35 0.01 12.66
CA GLY A 295 11.67 -0.32 14.05
C GLY A 295 10.49 -0.99 14.72
N ASP A 296 10.73 -1.84 15.71
CA ASP A 296 9.66 -2.49 16.49
C ASP A 296 8.74 -1.44 17.12
N PHE A 297 7.42 -1.60 16.99
CA PHE A 297 6.41 -0.64 17.47
C PHE A 297 6.54 0.79 16.90
N SER A 298 7.27 0.97 15.79
CA SER A 298 7.41 2.27 15.14
C SER A 298 6.10 2.74 14.50
N LEU A 299 5.88 4.06 14.47
CA LEU A 299 4.66 4.66 13.94
C LEU A 299 4.97 5.85 13.03
N ILE A 300 4.42 5.83 11.82
CA ILE A 300 4.34 7.00 10.94
C ILE A 300 2.88 7.33 10.67
N LEU A 301 2.42 8.50 11.11
CA LEU A 301 1.03 8.90 10.89
C LEU A 301 0.78 9.47 9.49
N GLY A 302 1.79 10.00 8.81
CA GLY A 302 1.62 10.62 7.50
C GLY A 302 2.89 11.24 6.94
N GLY A 303 2.73 12.05 5.89
CA GLY A 303 3.83 12.77 5.26
C GLY A 303 4.47 12.03 4.08
N SER A 304 5.67 12.45 3.68
CA SER A 304 6.42 11.78 2.63
C SER A 304 7.87 11.52 2.98
N ASP A 305 8.41 10.41 2.50
CA ASP A 305 9.86 10.14 2.58
C ASP A 305 10.39 10.10 4.04
N ASN A 306 9.54 9.74 5.01
CA ASN A 306 9.92 9.64 6.43
C ASN A 306 10.39 8.23 6.79
N ILE A 307 11.35 8.12 7.71
CA ILE A 307 11.94 6.86 8.16
C ILE A 307 11.90 6.78 9.69
N ALA A 308 11.10 5.84 10.22
CA ALA A 308 11.03 5.51 11.64
C ALA A 308 11.69 4.14 11.88
N SER A 309 12.98 4.15 12.25
CA SER A 309 13.84 2.96 12.40
C SER A 309 14.18 2.64 13.86
N GLY A 310 13.96 3.57 14.78
CA GLY A 310 14.12 3.30 16.21
C GLY A 310 12.95 2.46 16.73
N SER A 311 13.20 1.54 17.65
CA SER A 311 12.11 0.86 18.38
C SER A 311 11.28 1.91 19.14
N ALA A 312 9.96 1.80 19.05
CA ALA A 312 8.96 2.75 19.55
C ALA A 312 9.16 4.20 19.05
N SER A 313 9.86 4.40 17.93
CA SER A 313 10.01 5.72 17.32
C SER A 313 8.72 6.18 16.64
N ILE A 314 8.46 7.50 16.68
CA ILE A 314 7.22 8.08 16.16
C ILE A 314 7.53 9.25 15.24
N ILE A 315 6.95 9.24 14.05
CA ILE A 315 6.89 10.40 13.16
C ILE A 315 5.42 10.75 12.89
N ILE A 316 5.01 11.95 13.30
CA ILE A 316 3.61 12.39 13.12
C ILE A 316 3.36 12.86 11.68
N GLY A 317 4.35 13.41 10.99
CA GLY A 317 4.22 13.82 9.60
C GLY A 317 5.43 14.59 9.09
N GLY A 318 5.24 15.37 8.02
CA GLY A 318 6.31 16.16 7.40
C GLY A 318 6.98 15.43 6.23
N SER A 319 8.15 15.92 5.82
CA SER A 319 8.95 15.28 4.76
C SER A 319 10.36 14.95 5.20
N ASP A 320 10.93 13.85 4.71
CA ASP A 320 12.37 13.55 4.87
C ASP A 320 12.84 13.47 6.33
N ASN A 321 11.95 13.12 7.27
CA ASN A 321 12.31 13.04 8.68
C ASN A 321 12.81 11.64 9.03
N ILE A 322 13.84 11.55 9.90
CA ILE A 322 14.45 10.30 10.33
C ILE A 322 14.41 10.20 11.86
N ALA A 323 13.65 9.25 12.38
CA ALA A 323 13.59 8.91 13.80
C ALA A 323 14.24 7.53 13.99
N SER A 324 15.47 7.49 14.51
CA SER A 324 16.29 6.26 14.63
C SER A 324 16.68 5.90 16.06
N GLY A 325 16.51 6.80 17.04
CA GLY A 325 16.72 6.49 18.45
C GLY A 325 15.54 5.75 19.09
N TYR A 326 15.79 4.98 20.16
CA TYR A 326 14.72 4.30 20.90
C TYR A 326 13.74 5.33 21.49
N GLY A 327 12.44 5.19 21.20
CA GLY A 327 11.42 6.15 21.67
C GLY A 327 11.61 7.58 21.17
N SER A 328 12.37 7.78 20.09
CA SER A 328 12.56 9.11 19.49
C SER A 328 11.29 9.60 18.81
N ILE A 329 11.03 10.91 18.87
CA ILE A 329 9.80 11.50 18.34
C ILE A 329 10.13 12.66 17.41
N ILE A 330 9.58 12.62 16.19
CA ILE A 330 9.53 13.77 15.30
C ILE A 330 8.07 14.15 15.04
N VAL A 331 7.68 15.35 15.46
CA VAL A 331 6.29 15.81 15.31
C VAL A 331 6.01 16.32 13.88
N GLY A 332 7.01 16.83 13.18
CA GLY A 332 6.85 17.24 11.78
C GLY A 332 8.02 18.06 11.27
N GLY A 333 7.74 18.88 10.25
CA GLY A 333 8.77 19.67 9.55
C GLY A 333 9.40 18.90 8.39
N SER A 334 10.57 19.35 7.95
CA SER A 334 11.28 18.76 6.82
C SER A 334 12.74 18.49 7.14
N ASN A 335 13.25 17.33 6.76
CA ASN A 335 14.66 16.97 6.92
C ASN A 335 15.16 17.02 8.38
N ASN A 336 14.33 16.59 9.34
CA ASN A 336 14.73 16.54 10.75
C ASN A 336 15.22 15.15 11.15
N ASN A 337 16.16 15.09 12.10
CA ASN A 337 16.78 13.84 12.52
C ASN A 337 16.82 13.69 14.05
N GLY A 338 16.16 12.66 14.57
CA GLY A 338 16.16 12.23 15.97
C GLY A 338 16.88 10.89 16.10
N THR A 339 18.17 10.90 16.45
CA THR A 339 19.04 9.71 16.32
C THR A 339 19.34 8.98 17.62
N SER A 340 18.98 9.56 18.76
CA SER A 340 19.30 8.99 20.08
C SER A 340 18.05 8.75 20.92
N ASP A 341 18.22 7.97 21.97
CA ASP A 341 17.12 7.53 22.84
C ASP A 341 16.37 8.71 23.44
N PHE A 342 15.05 8.69 23.29
CA PHE A 342 14.14 9.73 23.77
C PHE A 342 14.46 11.13 23.23
N SER A 343 15.17 11.23 22.10
CA SER A 343 15.39 12.50 21.42
C SER A 343 14.10 13.00 20.77
N ALA A 344 13.92 14.32 20.73
CA ALA A 344 12.69 14.93 20.21
C ALA A 344 12.98 16.09 19.25
N VAL A 345 12.31 16.08 18.10
CA VAL A 345 12.27 17.25 17.19
C VAL A 345 10.81 17.62 16.90
N PHE A 346 10.40 18.83 17.30
CA PHE A 346 8.99 19.20 17.20
C PHE A 346 8.61 19.76 15.81
N SER A 347 9.50 20.48 15.14
CA SER A 347 9.22 21.05 13.82
C SER A 347 10.49 21.62 13.17
N GLY A 348 10.30 22.37 12.08
CA GLY A 348 11.35 23.15 11.42
C GLY A 348 12.03 22.41 10.28
N PHE A 349 13.20 22.92 9.88
CA PHE A 349 13.96 22.39 8.76
C PHE A 349 15.39 22.02 9.16
N GLY A 350 15.82 20.79 8.87
CA GLY A 350 17.23 20.42 9.02
C GLY A 350 17.70 20.25 10.48
N ASN A 351 16.79 20.12 11.45
CA ASN A 351 17.16 20.07 12.86
C ASN A 351 17.63 18.67 13.27
N VAL A 352 18.58 18.60 14.18
CA VAL A 352 19.19 17.35 14.66
C VAL A 352 19.15 17.30 16.19
N ALA A 353 18.53 16.25 16.73
CA ALA A 353 18.64 15.84 18.13
C ALA A 353 19.37 14.48 18.17
N SER A 354 20.58 14.46 18.72
CA SER A 354 21.53 13.35 18.56
C SER A 354 22.18 12.85 19.85
N ALA A 355 21.56 13.17 20.98
CA ALA A 355 21.91 12.63 22.28
C ALA A 355 20.66 12.18 23.05
N SER A 356 20.87 11.35 24.08
CA SER A 356 19.77 10.93 24.96
C SER A 356 19.07 12.14 25.58
N TYR A 357 17.74 12.16 25.51
CA TYR A 357 16.90 13.26 26.02
C TYR A 357 17.18 14.65 25.43
N SER A 358 17.92 14.73 24.31
CA SER A 358 18.12 16.00 23.61
C SER A 358 16.87 16.43 22.86
N SER A 359 16.62 17.74 22.76
CA SER A 359 15.45 18.24 22.04
C SER A 359 15.68 19.50 21.22
N VAL A 360 14.94 19.60 20.11
CA VAL A 360 14.84 20.80 19.29
C VAL A 360 13.37 21.12 19.05
N PHE A 361 12.91 22.27 19.55
CA PHE A 361 11.49 22.68 19.45
C PHE A 361 11.13 23.26 18.08
N GLY A 362 12.11 23.64 17.26
CA GLY A 362 11.88 24.16 15.91
C GLY A 362 13.08 24.91 15.35
N GLY A 363 12.82 25.77 14.36
CA GLY A 363 13.83 26.59 13.71
C GLY A 363 14.52 25.89 12.53
N VAL A 364 15.71 26.36 12.19
CA VAL A 364 16.44 25.96 10.98
C VAL A 364 17.84 25.48 11.36
N ILE A 365 18.19 24.24 11.01
CA ILE A 365 19.54 23.67 11.11
C ILE A 365 20.11 23.77 12.54
N ASN A 366 19.29 23.56 13.56
CA ASN A 366 19.73 23.52 14.95
C ASN A 366 20.21 22.11 15.32
N LYS A 367 21.25 22.00 16.15
CA LYS A 367 21.87 20.73 16.54
C LYS A 367 22.00 20.62 18.06
N ALA A 368 21.17 19.77 18.68
CA ALA A 368 21.30 19.34 20.07
C ALA A 368 22.07 18.01 20.12
N ILE A 369 23.32 18.04 20.60
CA ILE A 369 24.31 16.96 20.44
C ILE A 369 24.69 16.32 21.78
N ALA A 370 24.49 17.01 22.90
CA ALA A 370 24.80 16.49 24.23
C ALA A 370 23.56 16.04 24.99
N ALA A 371 23.75 15.14 25.96
CA ALA A 371 22.67 14.63 26.80
C ALA A 371 21.90 15.77 27.47
N ASP A 372 20.58 15.66 27.45
CA ASP A 372 19.65 16.66 28.02
C ASP A 372 19.82 18.09 27.44
N SER A 373 20.48 18.26 26.29
CA SER A 373 20.62 19.57 25.65
C SER A 373 19.34 19.98 24.90
N ASN A 374 18.97 21.25 24.99
CA ASN A 374 17.69 21.75 24.47
C ASN A 374 17.86 23.03 23.64
N ILE A 375 17.23 23.06 22.46
CA ILE A 375 17.20 24.26 21.61
C ILE A 375 15.75 24.65 21.32
N PHE A 376 15.37 25.86 21.72
CA PHE A 376 14.01 26.40 21.63
C PHE A 376 13.77 27.22 20.35
N GLY A 377 14.45 26.88 19.24
CA GLY A 377 14.30 27.54 17.94
C GLY A 377 15.56 28.27 17.45
N GLY A 378 15.38 29.22 16.53
CA GLY A 378 16.47 30.00 15.93
C GLY A 378 17.07 29.36 14.69
N TRP A 379 18.24 29.84 14.26
CA TRP A 379 18.95 29.34 13.07
C TRP A 379 20.39 29.00 13.39
N TYR A 380 20.79 27.77 13.08
CA TYR A 380 22.17 27.30 13.16
C TYR A 380 22.75 27.39 14.58
N ASN A 381 21.99 26.95 15.57
CA ASN A 381 22.47 26.85 16.94
C ASN A 381 23.02 25.45 17.22
N ILE A 382 24.09 25.36 18.02
CA ILE A 382 24.74 24.09 18.36
C ILE A 382 24.88 23.98 19.88
N ALA A 383 24.24 22.97 20.46
CA ALA A 383 24.29 22.66 21.89
C ALA A 383 25.08 21.36 22.11
N THR A 384 26.32 21.49 22.60
CA THR A 384 27.27 20.38 22.86
C THR A 384 27.64 20.24 24.34
N GLY A 385 27.20 21.17 25.18
CA GLY A 385 27.27 21.03 26.63
C GLY A 385 26.12 20.17 27.17
N LYS A 386 26.40 19.28 28.11
CA LYS A 386 25.37 18.50 28.80
C LYS A 386 24.39 19.45 29.51
N ARG A 387 23.08 19.21 29.40
CA ARG A 387 22.03 20.08 29.99
C ARG A 387 22.10 21.55 29.54
N SER A 388 22.76 21.83 28.43
CA SER A 388 22.83 23.19 27.87
C SER A 388 21.50 23.59 27.23
N MET A 389 21.25 24.90 27.21
CA MET A 389 20.00 25.47 26.71
C MET A 389 20.27 26.65 25.78
N ILE A 390 19.59 26.67 24.62
CA ILE A 390 19.64 27.78 23.66
C ILE A 390 18.22 28.26 23.33
N PHE A 391 17.93 29.56 23.50
CA PHE A 391 16.60 30.13 23.25
C PHE A 391 16.53 31.06 22.03
N GLY A 392 16.44 30.48 20.82
CA GLY A 392 16.07 31.27 19.64
C GLY A 392 17.16 32.21 19.10
N SER A 393 18.43 31.96 19.43
CA SER A 393 19.58 32.68 18.89
C SER A 393 19.89 32.32 17.43
N PHE A 394 20.92 32.96 16.87
CA PHE A 394 21.43 32.71 15.52
C PHE A 394 22.92 32.38 15.59
N TYR A 395 23.37 31.31 14.93
CA TYR A 395 24.80 30.94 14.85
C TYR A 395 25.50 30.82 16.22
N SER A 396 24.79 30.40 17.27
CA SER A 396 25.34 30.41 18.64
C SER A 396 25.64 29.01 19.16
N ASN A 397 26.66 28.91 20.02
CA ASN A 397 27.18 27.65 20.54
C ASN A 397 27.11 27.60 22.08
N ALA A 398 26.45 26.59 22.63
CA ALA A 398 26.49 26.27 24.05
C ALA A 398 27.31 24.99 24.25
N THR A 399 28.56 25.12 24.72
CA THR A 399 29.51 24.00 24.84
C THR A 399 29.78 23.60 26.29
N GLY A 400 29.62 24.53 27.25
CA GLY A 400 29.80 24.22 28.68
C GLY A 400 28.63 23.42 29.26
N GLU A 401 28.89 22.58 30.26
CA GLU A 401 27.81 21.89 30.99
C GLU A 401 26.88 22.92 31.65
N GLU A 402 25.56 22.72 31.59
CA GLU A 402 24.55 23.67 32.09
C GLU A 402 24.60 25.08 31.47
N SER A 403 25.37 25.29 30.40
CA SER A 403 25.48 26.61 29.79
C SER A 403 24.15 27.08 29.18
N MET A 404 23.89 28.37 29.27
CA MET A 404 22.66 28.98 28.79
C MET A 404 22.93 30.11 27.81
N LEU A 405 22.31 30.02 26.65
CA LEU A 405 22.19 31.09 25.68
C LEU A 405 20.73 31.48 25.56
N ALA A 406 20.39 32.74 25.83
CA ALA A 406 19.06 33.23 25.48
C ALA A 406 19.02 33.69 24.02
N LEU A 407 19.18 34.99 23.76
CA LEU A 407 18.99 35.59 22.44
C LEU A 407 20.33 35.95 21.78
N GLY A 408 20.26 36.53 20.58
CA GLY A 408 21.41 37.15 19.92
C GLY A 408 22.03 36.34 18.79
N ARG A 409 23.26 36.69 18.43
CA ARG A 409 23.93 36.20 17.23
C ARG A 409 25.40 35.89 17.47
N GLU A 410 25.87 34.74 17.00
CA GLU A 410 27.29 34.35 17.09
C GLU A 410 27.84 34.33 18.54
N ASN A 411 27.02 34.00 19.52
CA ASN A 411 27.43 33.95 20.92
C ASN A 411 27.96 32.56 21.30
N ASN A 412 28.98 32.48 22.17
CA ASN A 412 29.57 31.23 22.64
C ASN A 412 29.57 31.15 24.17
N ALA A 413 28.71 30.32 24.74
CA ALA A 413 28.71 29.98 26.17
C ALA A 413 29.54 28.70 26.36
N ILE A 414 30.81 28.88 26.75
CA ILE A 414 31.84 27.82 26.73
C ILE A 414 32.10 27.25 28.12
N GLY A 415 32.13 28.08 29.16
CA GLY A 415 32.38 27.63 30.52
C GLY A 415 31.19 26.88 31.13
N ASP A 416 31.46 26.04 32.12
CA ASP A 416 30.43 25.33 32.86
C ASP A 416 29.56 26.31 33.65
N SER A 417 28.24 26.09 33.59
CA SER A 417 27.19 26.98 34.12
C SER A 417 27.34 28.44 33.64
N SER A 418 28.00 28.67 32.49
CA SER A 418 28.13 30.00 31.90
C SER A 418 26.83 30.49 31.27
N MET A 419 26.64 31.81 31.22
CA MET A 419 25.41 32.40 30.72
C MET A 419 25.67 33.56 29.76
N ILE A 420 24.98 33.53 28.62
CA ILE A 420 24.88 34.67 27.73
C ILE A 420 23.41 34.98 27.45
N VAL A 421 22.97 36.19 27.79
CA VAL A 421 21.56 36.56 27.64
C VAL A 421 21.26 37.10 26.24
N GLY A 422 22.21 37.77 25.60
CA GLY A 422 21.99 38.39 24.32
C GLY A 422 23.24 38.99 23.67
N GLY A 423 23.00 39.82 22.66
CA GLY A 423 24.04 40.55 21.95
C GLY A 423 24.66 39.77 20.78
N GLU A 424 25.83 40.22 20.34
CA GLU A 424 26.53 39.66 19.19
C GLU A 424 27.99 39.32 19.54
N LYS A 425 28.45 38.12 19.17
CA LYS A 425 29.85 37.71 19.33
C LYS A 425 30.36 37.73 20.78
N ASN A 426 29.48 37.51 21.74
CA ASN A 426 29.88 37.45 23.15
C ASN A 426 30.39 36.05 23.49
N ASN A 427 31.42 35.98 24.33
CA ASN A 427 32.02 34.75 24.83
C ASN A 427 31.99 34.73 26.36
N ALA A 428 31.54 33.64 26.95
CA ALA A 428 31.61 33.36 28.39
C ALA A 428 32.35 32.03 28.56
N THR A 429 33.62 32.08 28.95
CA THR A 429 34.57 30.97 28.73
C THR A 429 34.90 30.15 29.96
N GLU A 430 34.71 30.71 31.16
CA GLU A 430 35.07 30.06 32.42
C GLU A 430 33.85 29.73 33.30
N PHE A 431 34.08 28.99 34.38
CA PHE A 431 33.03 28.53 35.31
C PHE A 431 32.22 29.71 35.85
N LEU A 432 30.88 29.65 35.74
CA LEU A 432 29.95 30.71 36.15
C LEU A 432 30.20 32.09 35.51
N SER A 433 30.93 32.16 34.40
CA SER A 433 31.13 33.41 33.67
C SER A 433 29.85 33.87 32.97
N ALA A 434 29.66 35.20 32.85
CA ALA A 434 28.46 35.75 32.22
C ALA A 434 28.74 36.94 31.31
N ALA A 435 28.18 36.92 30.10
CA ALA A 435 28.11 38.06 29.21
C ALA A 435 26.64 38.39 28.89
N VAL A 436 26.12 39.48 29.42
CA VAL A 436 24.66 39.71 29.40
C VAL A 436 24.20 40.26 28.05
N MET A 437 24.80 41.36 27.57
CA MET A 437 24.44 42.00 26.31
C MET A 437 25.69 42.59 25.62
N GLY A 438 25.49 43.30 24.50
CA GLY A 438 26.54 44.05 23.83
C GLY A 438 27.21 43.28 22.71
N ARG A 439 28.38 43.74 22.27
CA ARG A 439 29.07 43.18 21.11
C ARG A 439 30.52 42.82 21.41
N ASN A 440 30.92 41.60 21.11
CA ASN A 440 32.31 41.16 21.20
C ASN A 440 32.87 41.29 22.62
N ASN A 441 32.07 40.96 23.63
CA ASN A 441 32.49 40.93 25.03
C ASN A 441 33.01 39.54 25.40
N VAL A 442 33.99 39.47 26.28
CA VAL A 442 34.60 38.23 26.76
C VAL A 442 34.62 38.22 28.29
N ALA A 443 33.92 37.26 28.90
CA ALA A 443 34.00 36.94 30.33
C ALA A 443 34.84 35.67 30.49
N ASP A 444 36.09 35.82 30.90
CA ASP A 444 37.20 34.85 30.82
C ASP A 444 37.87 34.56 32.17
N GLY A 445 37.26 34.99 33.27
CA GLY A 445 37.62 34.56 34.61
C GLY A 445 36.48 33.79 35.27
N ASP A 446 36.80 32.92 36.23
CA ASP A 446 35.79 32.25 37.06
C ASP A 446 34.85 33.28 37.69
N SER A 447 33.54 33.10 37.51
CA SER A 447 32.51 34.04 37.98
C SER A 447 32.68 35.49 37.48
N SER A 448 33.40 35.71 36.38
CA SER A 448 33.53 37.03 35.77
C SER A 448 32.26 37.46 35.06
N VAL A 449 32.00 38.77 35.01
CA VAL A 449 30.78 39.31 34.42
C VAL A 449 31.06 40.50 33.51
N VAL A 450 30.54 40.46 32.29
CA VAL A 450 30.40 41.63 31.42
C VAL A 450 28.92 41.90 31.18
N LEU A 451 28.39 42.98 31.76
CA LEU A 451 26.97 43.32 31.64
C LEU A 451 26.62 43.88 30.24
N GLY A 452 27.55 44.55 29.57
CA GLY A 452 27.28 45.14 28.26
C GLY A 452 28.48 45.84 27.62
N GLY A 453 28.18 46.71 26.65
CA GLY A 453 29.19 47.49 25.92
C GLY A 453 29.81 46.73 24.75
N SER A 454 31.01 47.13 24.34
CA SER A 454 31.69 46.51 23.20
C SER A 454 33.17 46.23 23.44
N ASN A 455 33.66 45.06 23.02
CA ASN A 455 35.08 44.70 23.12
C ASN A 455 35.61 44.72 24.56
N ASN A 456 34.78 44.42 25.56
CA ASN A 456 35.21 44.37 26.96
C ASN A 456 35.72 42.96 27.30
N ILE A 457 36.78 42.87 28.11
CA ILE A 457 37.40 41.60 28.53
C ILE A 457 37.52 41.58 30.06
N ALA A 458 36.75 40.73 30.72
CA ALA A 458 36.85 40.47 32.16
C ALA A 458 37.55 39.12 32.39
N SER A 459 38.85 39.13 32.69
CA SER A 459 39.69 37.92 32.80
C SER A 459 40.13 37.59 34.23
N GLY A 460 39.96 38.51 35.18
CA GLY A 460 40.18 38.21 36.59
C GLY A 460 39.04 37.35 37.17
N SER A 461 39.36 36.46 38.12
CA SER A 461 38.33 35.74 38.88
C SER A 461 37.43 36.73 39.62
N ALA A 462 36.11 36.57 39.49
CA ALA A 462 35.08 37.48 40.00
C ALA A 462 35.28 38.95 39.56
N SER A 463 35.93 39.17 38.41
CA SER A 463 36.06 40.51 37.82
C SER A 463 34.77 40.94 37.13
N ILE A 464 34.46 42.24 37.17
CA ILE A 464 33.21 42.78 36.64
C ILE A 464 33.49 43.97 35.73
N ILE A 465 32.87 43.97 34.56
CA ILE A 465 32.75 45.14 33.69
C ILE A 465 31.28 45.45 33.48
N ILE A 466 30.83 46.62 33.90
CA ILE A 466 29.42 47.02 33.74
C ILE A 466 29.13 47.42 32.28
N GLY A 467 30.08 48.04 31.59
CA GLY A 467 29.90 48.41 30.19
C GLY A 467 31.06 49.22 29.62
N GLY A 468 30.78 50.04 28.62
CA GLY A 468 31.79 50.85 27.92
C GLY A 468 32.43 50.12 26.74
N SER A 469 33.61 50.59 26.32
CA SER A 469 34.31 50.07 25.14
C SER A 469 35.77 49.77 25.39
N ASN A 470 36.25 48.61 24.94
CA ASN A 470 37.67 48.23 25.03
C ASN A 470 38.22 48.22 26.48
N ASN A 471 37.40 47.91 27.49
CA ASN A 471 37.85 47.82 28.87
C ASN A 471 38.41 46.41 29.18
N MET A 472 39.42 46.33 30.05
CA MET A 472 40.09 45.09 30.45
C MET A 472 40.19 44.99 31.98
N ALA A 473 39.44 44.08 32.60
CA ALA A 473 39.48 43.80 34.03
C ALA A 473 40.20 42.45 34.27
N ASN A 474 41.53 42.51 34.46
CA ASN A 474 42.41 41.35 34.59
C ASN A 474 42.73 40.98 36.05
N GLY A 475 42.54 41.91 36.99
CA GLY A 475 42.75 41.64 38.41
C GLY A 475 41.60 40.84 39.02
N ASN A 476 41.91 39.93 39.94
CA ASN A 476 40.86 39.21 40.69
C ASN A 476 40.03 40.19 41.51
N LEU A 477 38.72 39.99 41.56
CA LEU A 477 37.76 40.85 42.28
C LEU A 477 37.87 42.33 41.86
N SER A 478 38.29 42.58 40.61
CA SER A 478 38.39 43.93 40.06
C SER A 478 37.08 44.39 39.42
N LEU A 479 36.88 45.70 39.36
CA LEU A 479 35.66 46.29 38.80
C LEU A 479 35.98 47.47 37.89
N ILE A 480 35.36 47.47 36.70
CA ILE A 480 35.28 48.63 35.80
C ILE A 480 33.81 48.98 35.58
N SER A 481 33.38 50.16 36.06
CA SER A 481 31.99 50.58 35.90
C SER A 481 31.65 51.07 34.47
N GLY A 482 32.65 51.40 33.65
CA GLY A 482 32.44 51.84 32.27
C GLY A 482 33.64 52.56 31.67
N GLY A 483 33.39 53.39 30.65
CA GLY A 483 34.42 54.20 29.98
C GLY A 483 35.06 53.52 28.76
N GLU A 484 36.20 54.04 28.33
CA GLU A 484 36.89 53.60 27.11
C GLU A 484 38.34 53.21 27.42
N GLY A 485 38.77 51.99 27.08
CA GLY A 485 40.18 51.62 27.13
C GLY A 485 40.77 51.52 28.54
N ASN A 486 39.97 51.37 29.59
CA ASN A 486 40.48 51.24 30.95
C ASN A 486 41.04 49.83 31.19
N LYS A 487 42.18 49.73 31.88
CA LYS A 487 42.85 48.47 32.21
C LYS A 487 43.09 48.33 33.71
N VAL A 488 42.51 47.31 34.34
CA VAL A 488 42.66 47.02 35.76
C VAL A 488 43.33 45.65 35.94
N GLU A 489 44.60 45.65 36.31
CA GLU A 489 45.44 44.45 36.52
C GLU A 489 45.59 44.09 38.01
N GLY A 490 45.39 45.05 38.93
CA GLY A 490 45.51 44.83 40.37
C GLY A 490 44.29 44.11 40.96
N THR A 491 44.52 43.25 41.94
CA THR A 491 43.47 42.53 42.68
C THR A 491 42.72 43.50 43.59
N PHE A 492 41.41 43.33 43.75
CA PHE A 492 40.51 44.27 44.46
C PHE A 492 40.56 45.73 43.95
N SER A 493 41.01 45.95 42.71
CA SER A 493 41.15 47.30 42.17
C SER A 493 39.91 47.78 41.44
N PHE A 494 39.67 49.08 41.45
CA PHE A 494 38.43 49.68 40.97
C PHE A 494 38.64 50.89 40.06
N ALA A 495 38.06 50.84 38.86
CA ALA A 495 37.94 51.98 37.97
C ALA A 495 36.47 52.38 37.78
N SER A 496 36.09 53.57 38.22
CA SER A 496 34.70 54.04 38.05
C SER A 496 34.37 54.45 36.60
N GLY A 497 35.38 54.66 35.75
CA GLY A 497 35.22 55.05 34.35
C GLY A 497 36.38 55.86 33.81
N GLY A 498 36.11 56.70 32.80
CA GLY A 498 37.12 57.53 32.13
C GLY A 498 37.73 56.85 30.92
N LYS A 499 38.89 57.37 30.46
CA LYS A 499 39.57 56.92 29.26
C LYS A 499 41.01 56.49 29.52
N GLU A 500 41.40 55.31 29.05
CA GLU A 500 42.80 54.86 29.06
C GLU A 500 43.47 54.88 30.46
N ASN A 501 42.69 54.66 31.53
CA ASN A 501 43.26 54.56 32.88
C ASN A 501 43.88 53.16 33.09
N ALA A 502 45.00 53.07 33.78
CA ALA A 502 45.71 51.81 34.05
C ALA A 502 45.98 51.63 35.55
N LEU A 503 45.41 50.59 36.14
CA LEU A 503 45.54 50.24 37.55
C LEU A 503 46.33 48.94 37.67
N LYS A 504 47.50 48.96 38.28
CA LYS A 504 48.37 47.78 38.44
C LYS A 504 48.67 47.39 39.88
N GLY A 505 48.47 48.31 40.82
CA GLY A 505 48.67 48.01 42.24
C GLY A 505 47.43 47.33 42.81
N ASP A 506 47.60 46.33 43.67
CA ASP A 506 46.47 45.74 44.38
C ASP A 506 45.78 46.78 45.26
N TYR A 507 44.46 46.68 45.41
CA TYR A 507 43.60 47.64 46.10
C TYR A 507 43.70 49.08 45.56
N SER A 508 44.15 49.26 44.32
CA SER A 508 44.25 50.59 43.72
C SER A 508 42.90 51.09 43.19
N SER A 509 42.75 52.42 43.10
CA SER A 509 41.51 53.02 42.59
C SER A 509 41.75 54.22 41.68
N VAL A 510 40.92 54.33 40.65
CA VAL A 510 40.82 55.51 39.79
C VAL A 510 39.35 55.83 39.57
N THR A 511 38.88 56.97 40.08
CA THR A 511 37.45 57.33 39.98
C THR A 511 37.08 57.98 38.64
N GLY A 512 38.05 58.27 37.77
CA GLY A 512 37.79 58.77 36.41
C GLY A 512 39.00 59.47 35.78
N GLY A 513 38.75 60.32 34.79
CA GLY A 513 39.79 61.05 34.06
C GLY A 513 40.39 60.27 32.90
N GLU A 514 41.51 60.75 32.37
CA GLU A 514 42.18 60.19 31.19
C GLU A 514 43.66 59.87 31.47
N LYS A 515 44.13 58.70 31.01
CA LYS A 515 45.54 58.28 31.04
C LYS A 515 46.15 58.22 32.45
N ASN A 516 45.33 58.07 33.50
CA ASN A 516 45.84 57.97 34.85
C ASN A 516 46.41 56.57 35.14
N LYS A 517 47.50 56.51 35.92
CA LYS A 517 48.24 55.28 36.22
C LYS A 517 48.40 55.08 37.73
N ALA A 518 47.68 54.13 38.31
CA ALA A 518 47.78 53.77 39.74
C ALA A 518 48.49 52.42 39.87
N THR A 519 49.78 52.42 40.23
CA THR A 519 50.66 51.23 40.21
C THR A 519 51.16 50.81 41.59
N GLY A 520 51.00 51.66 42.61
CA GLY A 520 51.32 51.29 43.98
C GLY A 520 50.17 50.52 44.64
N ILE A 521 50.48 49.58 45.54
CA ILE A 521 49.48 48.91 46.38
C ILE A 521 48.73 49.97 47.19
N PHE A 522 47.40 49.88 47.29
CA PHE A 522 46.53 50.88 47.93
C PHE A 522 46.64 52.31 47.35
N SER A 523 47.16 52.48 46.14
CA SER A 523 47.26 53.81 45.51
C SER A 523 45.91 54.30 44.97
N SER A 524 45.69 55.62 44.98
CA SER A 524 44.43 56.22 44.54
C SER A 524 44.63 57.44 43.65
N ILE A 525 43.78 57.58 42.63
CA ILE A 525 43.71 58.80 41.80
C ILE A 525 42.24 59.20 41.65
N SER A 526 41.87 60.38 42.18
CA SER A 526 40.49 60.86 42.13
C SER A 526 40.05 61.37 40.74
N GLY A 527 40.99 61.51 39.80
CA GLY A 527 40.73 61.90 38.41
C GLY A 527 41.86 62.73 37.81
N GLY A 528 41.55 63.43 36.70
CA GLY A 528 42.49 64.30 35.99
C GLY A 528 43.10 63.66 34.74
N PHE A 529 44.22 64.23 34.26
CA PHE A 529 44.89 63.81 33.03
C PHE A 529 46.33 63.39 33.30
N ASN A 530 46.67 62.16 32.90
CA ASN A 530 48.04 61.64 32.92
C ASN A 530 48.72 61.72 34.30
N ASN A 531 47.97 61.45 35.36
CA ASN A 531 48.52 61.36 36.71
C ASN A 531 49.12 59.98 36.98
N PHE A 532 50.12 59.90 37.86
CA PHE A 532 50.85 58.66 38.16
C PHE A 532 51.05 58.49 39.67
N ALA A 533 50.35 57.53 40.27
CA ALA A 533 50.53 57.12 41.66
C ALA A 533 51.32 55.80 41.70
N LYS A 534 52.60 55.85 42.11
CA LYS A 534 53.54 54.72 42.11
C LYS A 534 53.85 54.19 43.52
N GLY A 535 53.91 55.07 44.52
CA GLY A 535 54.18 54.64 45.89
C GLY A 535 53.02 53.83 46.50
N GLY A 536 53.32 52.94 47.43
CA GLY A 536 52.31 52.28 48.26
C GLY A 536 51.52 53.33 49.05
N HIS A 537 50.20 53.20 49.10
CA HIS A 537 49.30 54.19 49.73
C HIS A 537 49.41 55.62 49.16
N ALA A 538 49.97 55.81 47.96
CA ALA A 538 50.08 57.13 47.36
C ALA A 538 48.74 57.64 46.82
N SER A 539 48.46 58.93 46.91
CA SER A 539 47.21 59.54 46.46
C SER A 539 47.41 60.77 45.56
N VAL A 540 46.60 60.88 44.50
CA VAL A 540 46.50 62.07 43.66
C VAL A 540 45.03 62.52 43.62
N LEU A 541 44.73 63.68 44.19
CA LEU A 541 43.34 64.17 44.29
C LEU A 541 42.82 64.84 42.99
N GLY A 542 43.66 64.95 41.96
CA GLY A 542 43.31 65.47 40.65
C GLY A 542 44.49 66.15 39.92
N GLY A 543 44.17 66.92 38.88
CA GLY A 543 45.15 67.74 38.15
C GLY A 543 45.73 67.05 36.91
N GLN A 544 46.85 67.59 36.43
CA GLN A 544 47.53 67.14 35.21
C GLN A 544 49.00 66.79 35.50
N ASN A 545 49.47 65.65 34.98
CA ASN A 545 50.88 65.23 35.04
C ASN A 545 51.47 65.12 36.47
N LYS A 546 50.64 64.87 37.50
CA LYS A 546 51.13 64.70 38.89
C LYS A 546 51.76 63.32 39.08
N LYS A 547 52.83 63.22 39.89
CA LYS A 547 53.61 61.99 40.08
C LYS A 547 53.88 61.68 41.56
N ALA A 548 53.02 60.88 42.18
CA ALA A 548 53.15 60.41 43.56
C ALA A 548 54.05 59.15 43.65
N LYS A 549 55.37 59.36 43.77
CA LYS A 549 56.37 58.28 43.66
C LYS A 549 56.77 57.60 44.97
N LYS A 550 56.59 58.28 46.11
CA LYS A 550 56.97 57.75 47.43
C LYS A 550 55.77 57.13 48.12
N ASP A 551 56.03 56.18 49.00
CA ASP A 551 54.98 55.60 49.84
C ASP A 551 54.33 56.71 50.69
N PHE A 552 53.02 56.62 50.88
CA PHE A 552 52.19 57.59 51.60
C PHE A 552 52.24 59.03 51.05
N SER A 553 52.75 59.24 49.82
CA SER A 553 52.78 60.59 49.23
C SER A 553 51.41 61.01 48.68
N THR A 554 51.02 62.24 49.00
CA THR A 554 49.75 62.83 48.54
C THR A 554 50.01 64.09 47.72
N TYR A 555 49.36 64.17 46.56
CA TYR A 555 49.29 65.38 45.76
C TYR A 555 47.89 65.99 45.89
N PRO A 556 47.76 67.14 46.58
CA PRO A 556 46.53 67.90 46.59
C PRO A 556 46.25 68.52 45.21
N LYS A 557 45.01 68.96 45.03
CA LYS A 557 44.46 69.47 43.77
C LYS A 557 45.19 70.70 43.24
#